data_AF-A0AAN8D2Y4-F1
#
_entry.id   AF-A0AAN8D2Y4-F1
#
_cell.length_a   1.000
_cell.length_b   1.000
_cell.length_c   1.000
_cell.angle_alpha   90.00
_cell.angle_beta   90.00
_cell.angle_gamma   90.00
#
_symmetry.space_group_name_H-M   'P 1'
#
loop_
_entity.id
_entity.type
_entity.pdbx_description
1 polymer ?
#
loop_
_entity_poly.entity_id
_entity_poly.type
_entity_poly.pdbx_seq_one_letter_code
_entity_poly.pdbx_strand_id
1 'polypeptide(L)'
;MNQRPGTCRKIITTCVILHNLIRLRYPATHNNMMDLEEQNLNVIPGAWRNDKVLLDVYHERAMNTGTQEGRQMRRYLGHYFTSKAGSVPWQDKMIL
;
A
#
# COMPACT_ATOMS: atom_id res chain seq x y z
N MET A 1 -22.90 -3.12 8.96
CA MET A 1 -22.92 -4.55 9.29
C MET A 1 -22.02 -4.79 10.50
N ASN A 2 -22.56 -5.14 11.67
CA ASN A 2 -21.76 -5.38 12.88
C ASN A 2 -21.47 -6.87 13.05
N GLN A 3 -20.35 -7.34 12.50
CA GLN A 3 -19.85 -8.69 12.73
C GLN A 3 -19.22 -8.80 14.13
N ARG A 4 -19.43 -9.92 14.83
CA ARG A 4 -18.76 -10.18 16.12
C ARG A 4 -17.25 -10.35 15.88
N PRO A 5 -16.37 -9.89 16.79
CA PRO A 5 -14.91 -9.99 16.61
C PRO A 5 -14.41 -11.41 16.29
N GLY A 6 -15.03 -12.44 16.89
CA GLY A 6 -14.71 -13.84 16.61
C GLY A 6 -15.03 -14.26 15.17
N THR A 7 -16.11 -13.73 14.59
CA THR A 7 -16.47 -13.98 13.19
C THR A 7 -15.50 -13.28 12.25
N CYS A 8 -15.15 -12.02 12.53
CA CYS A 8 -14.14 -11.29 11.77
C CYS A 8 -12.80 -12.03 11.76
N ARG A 9 -12.36 -12.54 12.91
CA ARG A 9 -11.12 -13.33 13.03
C ARG A 9 -11.16 -14.56 12.11
N LYS A 10 -12.25 -15.34 12.15
CA LYS A 10 -12.40 -16.53 11.30
C LYS A 10 -12.34 -16.18 9.81
N ILE A 11 -13.10 -15.16 9.40
CA ILE A 11 -13.11 -14.69 8.00
C ILE A 11 -11.69 -14.32 7.55
N ILE A 12 -11.00 -13.48 8.33
CA ILE A 12 -9.64 -13.04 8.00
C ILE A 12 -8.69 -14.22 7.91
N THR A 13 -8.71 -15.13 8.90
CA THR A 13 -7.86 -16.33 8.89
C THR A 13 -8.13 -17.21 7.67
N THR A 14 -9.40 -17.43 7.31
CA THR A 14 -9.77 -18.21 6.12
C THR A 14 -9.27 -17.53 4.84
N CYS A 15 -9.41 -16.21 4.71
CA CYS A 15 -8.90 -15.46 3.55
C CYS A 15 -7.38 -15.58 3.42
N VAL A 16 -6.64 -15.50 4.53
CA VAL A 16 -5.17 -15.66 4.52
C VAL A 16 -4.76 -17.07 4.11
N ILE A 17 -5.42 -18.11 4.66
CA ILE A 17 -5.15 -19.50 4.27
C ILE A 17 -5.42 -19.71 2.78
N LEU A 18 -6.55 -19.21 2.28
CA LEU A 18 -6.91 -19.34 0.87
C LEU A 18 -5.92 -18.60 -0.04
N HIS A 19 -5.51 -17.37 0.32
CA HIS A 19 -4.47 -16.63 -0.40
C HIS A 19 -3.19 -17.44 -0.50
N ASN A 20 -2.70 -17.96 0.61
CA ASN A 20 -1.46 -18.75 0.64
C ASN A 20 -1.58 -20.02 -0.19
N LEU A 21 -2.72 -20.72 -0.12
CA LEU A 21 -2.98 -21.92 -0.92
C LEU A 21 -2.94 -21.61 -2.42
N ILE A 22 -3.56 -20.51 -2.84
CA ILE A 22 -3.57 -20.07 -4.25
C ILE A 22 -2.15 -19.70 -4.70
N ARG A 23 -1.36 -19.02 -3.86
CA ARG A 23 0.05 -18.68 -4.17
C ARG A 23 0.93 -19.92 -4.35
N LEU A 24 0.72 -20.96 -3.54
CA LEU A 24 1.45 -22.23 -3.65
C LEU A 24 1.06 -23.01 -4.90
N ARG A 25 -0.23 -23.05 -5.26
CA ARG A 25 -0.73 -23.85 -6.39
C ARG A 25 -0.57 -23.17 -7.75
N TYR A 26 -0.62 -21.84 -7.80
CA TYR A 26 -0.61 -21.06 -9.05
C TYR A 26 0.42 -19.92 -9.04
N PRO A 27 1.71 -20.22 -8.83
CA PRO A 27 2.74 -19.19 -8.67
C PRO A 27 2.91 -18.32 -9.92
N ALA A 28 2.85 -18.92 -11.12
CA ALA A 28 3.03 -18.18 -12.38
C ALA A 28 1.92 -17.16 -12.65
N THR A 29 0.67 -17.48 -12.32
CA THR A 29 -0.49 -16.63 -12.59
C THR A 29 -0.60 -15.48 -11.61
N HIS A 30 -0.19 -15.67 -10.35
CA HIS A 30 -0.34 -14.67 -9.29
C HIS A 30 0.91 -13.83 -9.04
N ASN A 31 2.11 -14.34 -9.29
CA ASN A 31 3.32 -13.55 -9.07
C ASN A 31 3.47 -12.43 -10.12
N ASN A 32 3.02 -12.66 -11.35
CA ASN A 32 3.02 -11.64 -12.40
C ASN A 32 2.00 -10.51 -12.14
N MET A 33 1.03 -10.72 -11.24
CA MET A 33 0.05 -9.71 -10.85
C MET A 33 0.59 -8.72 -9.81
N MET A 34 1.75 -8.99 -9.20
CA MET A 34 2.34 -8.17 -8.13
C MET A 34 3.64 -7.53 -8.60
N ASP A 35 4.03 -6.42 -7.98
CA ASP A 35 5.36 -5.89 -8.15
C ASP A 35 6.40 -6.88 -7.57
N LEU A 36 7.49 -7.08 -8.30
CA LEU A 36 8.63 -7.89 -7.86
C LEU A 36 9.88 -7.01 -7.77
N GLU A 37 10.80 -7.34 -6.88
CA GLU A 37 12.08 -6.66 -6.77
C GLU A 37 13.19 -7.53 -7.36
N GLU A 38 14.01 -6.93 -8.23
CA GLU A 38 15.25 -7.54 -8.72
C GLU A 38 16.37 -7.40 -7.68
N GLN A 39 17.47 -8.15 -7.88
CA GLN A 39 18.67 -8.06 -7.05
C GLN A 39 19.26 -6.65 -6.92
N ASN A 40 19.00 -5.76 -7.89
CA ASN A 40 19.46 -4.37 -7.88
C ASN A 40 18.44 -3.39 -7.29
N LEU A 41 17.41 -3.88 -6.57
CA LEU A 41 16.30 -3.09 -6.03
C LEU A 41 15.43 -2.41 -7.11
N ASN A 42 15.57 -2.84 -8.36
CA ASN A 42 14.69 -2.39 -9.43
C ASN A 42 13.34 -3.10 -9.29
N VAL A 43 12.26 -2.35 -9.39
CA VAL A 43 10.90 -2.88 -9.34
C VAL A 43 10.49 -3.36 -10.73
N ILE A 44 10.20 -4.65 -10.87
CA ILE A 44 9.48 -5.22 -12.00
C ILE A 44 7.98 -4.93 -11.77
N PRO A 45 7.34 -4.10 -12.61
CA PRO A 45 5.94 -3.74 -12.41
C PRO A 45 5.03 -4.95 -12.60
N GLY A 46 4.13 -5.18 -11.64
CA GLY A 46 3.11 -6.22 -11.75
C GLY A 46 1.97 -5.79 -12.67
N ALA A 47 1.28 -6.78 -13.24
CA ALA A 47 0.16 -6.58 -14.16
C ALA A 47 -1.02 -5.81 -13.54
N TRP A 48 -1.14 -5.75 -12.20
CA TRP A 48 -2.16 -4.96 -11.49
C TRP A 48 -2.12 -3.46 -11.84
N ARG A 49 -0.95 -2.93 -12.22
CA ARG A 49 -0.79 -1.51 -12.62
C ARG A 49 -1.49 -1.19 -13.94
N ASN A 50 -1.75 -2.19 -14.78
CA ASN A 50 -2.48 -2.06 -16.03
C ASN A 50 -3.95 -2.48 -15.90
N ASP A 51 -4.37 -2.97 -14.73
CA ASP A 51 -5.76 -3.29 -14.49
C ASP A 51 -6.58 -1.99 -14.40
N LYS A 52 -7.90 -2.11 -14.54
CA LYS A 52 -8.78 -0.96 -14.33
C LYS A 52 -8.50 -0.40 -12.94
N VAL A 53 -8.26 0.91 -12.85
CA VAL A 53 -8.23 1.61 -11.57
C VAL A 53 -9.47 1.15 -10.83
N LEU A 54 -9.28 0.48 -9.70
CA LEU A 54 -10.37 0.22 -8.76
C LEU A 54 -10.92 1.60 -8.46
N LEU A 55 -12.06 1.94 -9.09
CA LEU A 55 -12.81 3.14 -8.76
C LEU A 55 -12.99 3.04 -7.26
N ASP A 56 -12.36 3.98 -6.56
CA ASP A 56 -12.24 4.00 -5.11
C ASP A 56 -13.50 3.41 -4.48
N VAL A 57 -13.34 2.47 -3.55
CA VAL A 57 -14.40 2.15 -2.59
C VAL A 57 -14.94 3.49 -2.16
N TYR A 58 -16.19 3.80 -2.53
CA TYR A 58 -16.80 5.10 -2.31
C TYR A 58 -16.46 5.55 -0.89
N HIS A 59 -15.52 6.48 -0.75
CA HIS A 59 -15.19 7.03 0.54
C HIS A 59 -16.37 7.91 0.91
N GLU A 60 -17.35 7.35 1.62
CA GLU A 60 -18.29 8.14 2.40
C GLU A 60 -17.43 9.09 3.24
N ARG A 61 -17.36 10.35 2.81
CA ARG A 61 -16.67 11.50 3.43
C ARG A 61 -15.80 11.08 4.61
N ALA A 62 -14.53 10.77 4.36
CA ALA A 62 -13.59 10.52 5.43
C ALA A 62 -13.61 11.71 6.39
N MET A 63 -14.14 11.48 7.59
CA MET A 63 -14.11 12.48 8.65
C MET A 63 -12.65 12.83 8.93
N ASN A 64 -12.33 14.11 9.07
CA ASN A 64 -11.00 14.54 9.48
C ASN A 64 -10.83 14.20 10.97
N THR A 65 -10.52 12.94 11.27
CA THR A 65 -10.39 12.35 12.62
C THR A 65 -9.04 12.66 13.27
N GLY A 66 -8.13 13.31 12.55
CA GLY A 66 -6.83 13.68 13.09
C GLY A 66 -6.92 14.85 14.06
N THR A 67 -6.16 14.79 15.16
CA THR A 67 -6.00 15.93 16.06
C THR A 67 -5.32 17.09 15.34
N GLN A 68 -5.56 18.32 15.81
CA GLN A 68 -4.96 19.52 15.24
C GLN A 68 -3.42 19.45 15.28
N GLU A 69 -2.88 18.91 16.37
CA GLU A 69 -1.45 18.70 16.59
C GLU A 69 -0.89 17.69 15.59
N GLY A 70 -1.61 16.57 15.35
CA GLY A 70 -1.20 15.58 14.37
C GLY A 70 -1.17 16.16 12.94
N ARG A 71 -2.11 17.06 12.61
CA ARG A 71 -2.11 17.76 11.32
C ARG A 71 -0.94 18.74 11.22
N GLN A 72 -0.62 19.45 12.29
CA GLN A 72 0.50 20.39 12.33
C GLN A 72 1.84 19.66 12.18
N MET A 73 2.02 18.54 12.89
CA MET A 73 3.21 17.70 12.78
C MET A 73 3.37 17.13 11.37
N ARG A 74 2.30 16.59 10.76
CA ARG A 74 2.35 16.11 9.37
C ARG A 74 2.75 17.21 8.39
N ARG A 75 2.20 18.42 8.53
CA ARG A 75 2.57 19.58 7.70
C ARG A 75 4.03 19.96 7.89
N TYR A 76 4.48 20.05 9.14
CA TYR A 76 5.87 20.37 9.46
C TYR A 76 6.85 19.37 8.83
N LEU A 77 6.61 18.08 9.04
CA LEU A 77 7.46 17.02 8.49
C LEU A 77 7.42 17.02 6.95
N GLY A 78 6.23 17.20 6.35
CA GLY A 78 6.09 17.33 4.90
C GLY A 78 6.92 18.47 4.33
N HIS A 79 6.88 19.66 4.96
CA HIS A 79 7.72 20.79 4.56
C HIS A 79 9.22 20.51 4.75
N TYR A 80 9.61 19.84 5.84
CA TYR A 80 11.00 19.50 6.08
C TYR A 80 11.55 18.57 5.00
N PHE A 81 10.89 17.43 4.75
CA PHE A 81 11.36 16.43 3.79
C PHE A 81 11.33 16.88 2.33
N THR A 82 10.54 17.90 2.00
CA THR A 82 10.50 18.52 0.67
C THR A 82 11.42 19.74 0.54
N SER A 83 12.05 20.17 1.63
CA SER A 83 13.02 21.28 1.62
C SER A 83 14.42 20.78 1.26
N LYS A 84 15.28 21.71 0.82
CA LYS A 84 16.71 21.44 0.61
C LYS A 84 17.43 20.95 1.88
N ALA A 85 16.92 21.30 3.07
CA ALA A 85 17.51 20.84 4.33
C ALA A 85 17.19 19.37 4.63
N GLY A 86 16.01 18.90 4.19
CA GLY A 86 15.58 17.51 4.37
C GLY A 86 15.87 16.60 3.17
N SER A 87 16.37 17.16 2.06
CA SER A 87 16.76 16.39 0.88
C SER A 87 17.99 15.53 1.15
N VAL A 88 17.98 14.30 0.65
CA VAL A 88 19.09 13.36 0.79
C VAL A 88 19.70 13.06 -0.59
N PRO A 89 21.03 12.93 -0.73
CA PRO A 89 21.70 12.86 -2.04
C PRO A 89 21.25 11.72 -2.97
N TRP A 90 20.63 10.67 -2.43
CA TRP A 90 20.11 9.58 -3.25
C TRP A 90 18.78 9.92 -3.93
N GLN A 91 18.01 10.89 -3.42
CA GLN A 91 16.75 11.31 -4.05
C GLN A 91 16.97 11.95 -5.42
N ASP A 92 18.07 12.67 -5.59
CA ASP A 92 18.45 13.26 -6.89
C ASP A 92 18.71 12.20 -7.96
N LYS A 93 19.02 10.96 -7.56
CA LYS A 93 19.18 9.83 -8.49
C LYS A 93 17.85 9.22 -8.96
N MET A 94 16.74 9.59 -8.32
CA MET A 94 15.39 9.12 -8.64
C MET A 94 14.63 10.09 -9.56
N ILE A 95 15.18 11.29 -9.77
CA ILE A 95 14.64 12.29 -10.71
C ILE A 95 15.42 12.11 -12.02
N LEU A 96 14.75 11.60 -13.05
CA LEU A 96 15.27 11.49 -14.42
C LEU A 96 15.45 12.86 -15.06
#